data_AF-A0A416W172-F1
#
_entry.id   AF-A0A416W172-F1
#
_cell.length_a   1.000
_cell.length_b   1.000
_cell.length_c   1.000
_cell.angle_alpha   90.00
_cell.angle_beta   90.00
_cell.angle_gamma   90.00
#
_symmetry.space_group_name_H-M   'P 1'
#
loop_
_entity.id
_entity.type
_entity.pdbx_description
1 polymer ?
#
loop_
_entity_poly.entity_id
_entity_poly.type
_entity_poly.pdbx_seq_one_letter_code
_entity_poly.pdbx_strand_id
1 'polypeptide(L)'
;MQTRLVYKEGCTVSVYDELIKEIEKNSTEDFSKASKRLMAYVDRLKKEEISEILLDIGAIPQSIKPSSTEEKVYSKVTDIVLARCFKEVGLESEVLEARGNSADVSAKSKYHGYSLVADSKAMRLSRTAKNQKDFKVGALGDNWVGDSDTFALLCCPLYQYPAKKSQIYEQALNNKTCFFSWEHFKFLIDRNIVETDTYSLEPIWSYDARLSRTCLNNRAMNFFEKVSDNLCNRTSTNKEFFYAQISKYNKYVARRAKREKENILNNKISSIEKLSREDAINLLIKEEKKKTDTMDRLIKRLESKE
;
A
#
# COMPACT_ATOMS: atom_id res chain seq x y z
N MET A 1 -23.78 22.07 -0.03
CA MET A 1 -22.75 22.88 0.63
C MET A 1 -22.69 22.40 2.08
N GLN A 2 -21.81 21.45 2.39
CA GLN A 2 -21.77 20.81 3.71
C GLN A 2 -20.65 21.45 4.52
N THR A 3 -21.04 22.11 5.60
CA THR A 3 -20.21 22.96 6.46
C THR A 3 -19.16 22.12 7.16
N ARG A 4 -17.87 22.39 6.88
CA ARG A 4 -16.74 21.80 7.63
C ARG A 4 -16.81 22.30 9.08
N LEU A 5 -16.94 21.38 10.02
CA LEU A 5 -16.82 21.65 11.46
C LEU A 5 -15.36 22.00 11.77
N VAL A 6 -15.10 23.28 12.01
CA VAL A 6 -13.82 23.79 12.49
C VAL A 6 -13.75 23.53 14.00
N TYR A 7 -12.93 22.57 14.42
CA TYR A 7 -12.53 22.45 15.82
C TYR A 7 -11.41 23.45 16.12
N LYS A 8 -11.40 23.97 17.36
CA LYS A 8 -10.58 25.08 17.88
C LYS A 8 -9.15 25.18 17.32
N GLU A 9 -8.82 26.41 16.91
CA GLU A 9 -7.51 27.02 16.62
C GLU A 9 -6.30 26.08 16.38
N GLY A 10 -5.90 25.98 15.11
CA GLY A 10 -4.52 25.67 14.72
C GLY A 10 -4.24 24.28 14.15
N CYS A 11 -5.19 23.35 14.16
CA CYS A 11 -5.00 22.02 13.58
C CYS A 11 -6.02 21.77 12.46
N THR A 12 -5.67 22.11 11.22
CA THR A 12 -6.41 21.60 10.06
C THR A 12 -6.33 20.08 10.10
N VAL A 13 -7.47 19.41 10.27
CA VAL A 13 -7.57 17.95 10.16
C VAL A 13 -7.04 17.57 8.78
N SER A 14 -6.03 16.71 8.72
CA SER A 14 -5.47 16.31 7.42
C SER A 14 -6.46 15.44 6.66
N VAL A 15 -6.37 15.42 5.33
CA VAL A 15 -7.21 14.55 4.48
C VAL A 15 -7.05 13.09 4.91
N TYR A 16 -5.84 12.71 5.33
CA TYR A 16 -5.56 11.38 5.84
C TYR A 16 -6.30 11.07 7.14
N ASP A 17 -6.36 12.01 8.09
CA ASP A 17 -7.09 11.81 9.35
C ASP A 17 -8.60 11.63 9.10
N GLU A 18 -9.16 12.32 8.12
CA GLU A 18 -10.55 12.10 7.67
C GLU A 18 -10.73 10.72 7.04
N LEU A 19 -9.78 10.28 6.22
CA LEU A 19 -9.81 8.94 5.63
C LEU A 19 -9.74 7.84 6.71
N ILE A 20 -8.93 8.01 7.77
CA ILE A 20 -8.88 7.06 8.89
C ILE A 20 -10.23 6.98 9.61
N LYS A 21 -10.90 8.11 9.85
CA LYS A 21 -12.25 8.12 10.46
C LYS A 21 -13.27 7.41 9.58
N GLU A 22 -13.20 7.58 8.27
CA GLU A 22 -14.06 6.86 7.33
C GLU A 22 -13.77 5.35 7.33
N ILE A 23 -12.51 4.93 7.42
CA ILE A 23 -12.14 3.51 7.57
C ILE A 23 -12.74 2.95 8.87
N GLU A 24 -12.54 3.62 10.00
CA GLU A 24 -13.06 3.19 11.31
C GLU A 24 -14.58 3.03 11.26
N LYS A 25 -15.30 4.05 10.75
CA LYS A 25 -16.76 4.05 10.61
C LYS A 25 -17.28 2.91 9.75
N ASN A 26 -16.59 2.56 8.67
CA ASN A 26 -17.02 1.50 7.75
C ASN A 26 -16.51 0.10 8.19
N SER A 27 -15.67 0.01 9.21
CA SER A 27 -15.10 -1.27 9.68
C SER A 27 -16.09 -2.15 10.46
N THR A 28 -17.23 -1.60 10.87
CA THR A 28 -18.33 -2.35 11.50
C THR A 28 -19.40 -2.82 10.51
N GLU A 29 -19.29 -2.43 9.24
CA GLU A 29 -20.26 -2.78 8.21
C GLU A 29 -19.89 -4.07 7.46
N ASP A 30 -20.81 -4.53 6.62
CA ASP A 30 -20.51 -5.56 5.62
C ASP A 30 -19.38 -5.08 4.70
N PHE A 31 -18.41 -5.98 4.44
CA PHE A 31 -17.19 -5.64 3.72
C PHE A 31 -17.44 -5.12 2.30
N SER A 32 -18.46 -5.63 1.59
CA SER A 32 -18.79 -5.15 0.25
C SER A 32 -19.38 -3.73 0.31
N LYS A 33 -20.27 -3.47 1.28
CA LYS A 33 -20.84 -2.13 1.50
C LYS A 33 -19.77 -1.11 1.90
N ALA A 34 -18.88 -1.48 2.83
CA ALA A 34 -17.75 -0.67 3.25
C ALA A 34 -16.85 -0.31 2.06
N SER A 35 -16.51 -1.30 1.23
CA SER A 35 -15.67 -1.11 0.04
C SER A 35 -16.29 -0.10 -0.95
N LYS A 36 -17.59 -0.21 -1.24
CA LYS A 36 -18.30 0.72 -2.13
C LYS A 36 -18.32 2.15 -1.60
N ARG A 37 -18.55 2.32 -0.30
CA ARG A 37 -18.55 3.65 0.33
C ARG A 37 -17.18 4.31 0.33
N LEU A 38 -16.15 3.54 0.65
CA LEU A 38 -14.77 4.02 0.65
C LEU A 38 -14.28 4.34 -0.77
N MET A 39 -14.68 3.54 -1.77
CA MET A 39 -14.42 3.84 -3.17
C MET A 39 -15.06 5.17 -3.58
N ALA A 40 -16.34 5.38 -3.24
CA ALA A 40 -17.02 6.64 -3.50
C ALA A 40 -16.40 7.82 -2.73
N TYR A 41 -15.87 7.60 -1.52
CA TYR A 41 -15.14 8.63 -0.77
C TYR A 41 -13.85 9.03 -1.49
N VAL A 42 -13.00 8.07 -1.83
CA VAL A 42 -11.71 8.33 -2.51
C VAL A 42 -11.93 8.93 -3.89
N ASP A 43 -12.94 8.51 -4.66
CA ASP A 43 -13.22 9.07 -5.99
C ASP A 43 -13.64 10.54 -5.95
N ARG A 44 -14.14 11.05 -4.82
CA ARG A 44 -14.49 12.46 -4.62
C ARG A 44 -13.31 13.34 -4.20
N LEU A 45 -12.20 12.75 -3.76
CA LEU A 45 -11.01 13.52 -3.38
C LEU A 45 -10.42 14.19 -4.62
N LYS A 46 -9.95 15.42 -4.45
CA LYS A 46 -9.20 16.14 -5.48
C LYS A 46 -7.82 15.52 -5.65
N LYS A 47 -7.18 15.80 -6.78
CA LYS A 47 -5.83 15.34 -7.09
C LYS A 47 -4.81 15.70 -6.00
N GLU A 48 -4.88 16.93 -5.48
CA GLU A 48 -3.98 17.41 -4.44
C GLU A 48 -4.19 16.65 -3.12
N GLU A 49 -5.44 16.35 -2.80
CA GLU A 49 -5.83 15.56 -1.63
C GLU A 49 -5.38 14.10 -1.76
N ILE A 50 -5.48 13.51 -2.95
CA ILE A 50 -4.90 12.19 -3.24
C ILE A 50 -3.39 12.22 -3.05
N SER A 51 -2.70 13.22 -3.60
CA SER A 51 -1.25 13.33 -3.46
C SER A 51 -0.79 13.51 -2.00
N GLU A 52 -1.57 14.22 -1.18
CA GLU A 52 -1.31 14.43 0.24
C GLU A 52 -1.27 13.08 0.99
N ILE A 53 -2.20 12.18 0.71
CA ILE A 53 -2.35 10.92 1.45
C ILE A 53 -1.39 9.80 1.03
N LEU A 54 -0.65 9.92 -0.08
CA LEU A 54 0.13 8.79 -0.63
C LEU A 54 1.27 8.32 0.28
N LEU A 55 1.96 9.25 0.96
CA LEU A 55 2.99 8.88 1.93
C LEU A 55 2.39 8.29 3.21
N ASP A 56 1.11 8.57 3.46
CA ASP A 56 0.39 8.07 4.61
C ASP A 56 -0.22 6.68 4.38
N ILE A 57 -0.85 6.45 3.23
CA ILE A 57 -1.60 5.22 2.95
C ILE A 57 -0.71 3.97 2.99
N GLY A 58 0.56 4.11 2.61
CA GLY A 58 1.55 3.03 2.63
C GLY A 58 1.98 2.54 4.02
N ALA A 59 1.66 3.28 5.09
CA ALA A 59 1.94 2.83 6.47
C ALA A 59 0.67 2.69 7.30
N ILE A 60 0.37 1.46 7.70
CA ILE A 60 -0.79 1.15 8.54
C ILE A 60 -0.61 1.85 9.91
N PRO A 61 -1.58 2.66 10.37
CA PRO A 61 -1.52 3.32 11.67
C PRO A 61 -1.33 2.33 12.81
N GLN A 62 -0.53 2.70 13.82
CA GLN A 62 -0.26 1.79 14.94
C GLN A 62 -1.49 1.53 15.81
N SER A 63 -2.47 2.43 15.80
CA SER A 63 -3.76 2.29 16.48
C SER A 63 -4.60 1.13 15.95
N ILE A 64 -4.62 0.91 14.62
CA ILE A 64 -5.36 -0.18 14.00
C ILE A 64 -4.86 -1.50 14.56
N LYS A 65 -5.74 -2.39 15.00
CA LYS A 65 -5.34 -3.68 15.56
C LYS A 65 -4.91 -4.66 14.45
N PRO A 66 -3.78 -5.38 14.60
CA PRO A 66 -3.37 -6.42 13.63
C PRO A 66 -4.45 -7.50 13.45
N SER A 67 -4.60 -7.97 12.21
CA SER A 67 -5.58 -8.99 11.79
C SER A 67 -7.05 -8.64 12.05
N SER A 68 -7.35 -7.37 12.36
CA SER A 68 -8.72 -6.90 12.58
C SER A 68 -9.49 -6.69 11.26
N THR A 69 -10.81 -6.55 11.36
CA THR A 69 -11.65 -6.12 10.22
C THR A 69 -11.20 -4.75 9.72
N GLU A 70 -10.83 -3.84 10.62
CA GLU A 70 -10.32 -2.51 10.28
C GLU A 70 -9.03 -2.58 9.46
N GLU A 71 -8.09 -3.47 9.79
CA GLU A 71 -6.88 -3.67 8.99
C GLU A 71 -7.19 -4.23 7.59
N LYS A 72 -8.20 -5.10 7.46
CA LYS A 72 -8.66 -5.60 6.16
C LYS A 72 -9.31 -4.50 5.32
N VAL A 73 -10.12 -3.65 5.95
CA VAL A 73 -10.73 -2.49 5.29
C VAL A 73 -9.65 -1.49 4.88
N TYR A 74 -8.67 -1.21 5.74
CA TYR A 74 -7.51 -0.39 5.41
C TYR A 74 -6.74 -0.93 4.20
N SER A 75 -6.49 -2.23 4.15
CA SER A 75 -5.87 -2.88 2.99
C SER A 75 -6.71 -2.71 1.73
N LYS A 76 -8.05 -2.77 1.82
CA LYS A 76 -8.89 -2.51 0.64
C LYS A 76 -8.82 -1.04 0.19
N VAL A 77 -8.67 -0.11 1.13
CA VAL A 77 -8.46 1.31 0.79
C VAL A 77 -7.13 1.53 0.09
N THR A 78 -6.08 0.79 0.41
CA THR A 78 -4.81 0.92 -0.32
C THR A 78 -4.99 0.51 -1.79
N ASP A 79 -5.82 -0.49 -2.09
CA ASP A 79 -6.16 -0.89 -3.46
C ASP A 79 -6.99 0.19 -4.17
N ILE A 80 -8.00 0.76 -3.49
CA ILE A 80 -8.82 1.86 -4.01
C ILE A 80 -7.94 3.08 -4.35
N VAL A 81 -7.01 3.45 -3.46
CA VAL A 81 -6.10 4.58 -3.69
C VAL A 81 -5.11 4.27 -4.82
N LEU A 82 -4.63 3.02 -4.95
CA LEU A 82 -3.79 2.62 -6.08
C LEU A 82 -4.54 2.74 -7.42
N ALA A 83 -5.77 2.25 -7.50
CA ALA A 83 -6.62 2.41 -8.68
C ALA A 83 -6.84 3.90 -9.01
N ARG A 84 -7.04 4.73 -7.98
CA ARG A 84 -7.15 6.18 -8.15
C ARG A 84 -5.84 6.79 -8.67
N CYS A 85 -4.68 6.35 -8.22
CA CYS A 85 -3.39 6.82 -8.72
C CYS A 85 -3.23 6.55 -10.22
N PHE A 86 -3.65 5.39 -10.71
CA PHE A 86 -3.66 5.09 -12.15
C PHE A 86 -4.56 6.05 -12.94
N LYS A 87 -5.74 6.38 -12.41
CA LYS A 87 -6.62 7.40 -13.01
C LYS A 87 -5.93 8.78 -13.08
N GLU A 88 -5.23 9.19 -12.02
CA GLU A 88 -4.51 10.47 -11.96
C GLU A 88 -3.34 10.57 -12.96
N VAL A 89 -2.74 9.44 -13.34
CA VAL A 89 -1.69 9.38 -14.36
C VAL A 89 -2.23 9.06 -15.76
N GLY A 90 -3.55 9.12 -15.97
CA GLY A 90 -4.18 9.09 -17.29
C GLY A 90 -4.73 7.73 -17.76
N LEU A 91 -4.62 6.68 -16.94
CA LEU A 91 -5.10 5.34 -17.27
C LEU A 91 -6.57 5.15 -16.88
N GLU A 92 -7.25 4.19 -17.48
CA GLU A 92 -8.49 3.63 -16.94
C GLU A 92 -8.12 2.61 -15.87
N SER A 93 -8.82 2.59 -14.73
CA SER A 93 -8.49 1.67 -13.65
C SER A 93 -9.70 1.39 -12.75
N GLU A 94 -9.74 0.16 -12.24
CA GLU A 94 -10.75 -0.35 -11.33
C GLU A 94 -10.14 -1.26 -10.27
N VAL A 95 -10.87 -1.41 -9.17
CA VAL A 95 -10.52 -2.33 -8.08
C VAL A 95 -11.24 -3.65 -8.32
N LEU A 96 -10.51 -4.76 -8.28
CA LEU A 96 -11.07 -6.07 -8.53
C LEU A 96 -11.78 -6.62 -7.27
N GLU A 97 -12.90 -7.32 -7.48
CA GLU A 97 -13.70 -7.91 -6.39
C GLU A 97 -13.30 -9.36 -6.05
N ALA A 98 -12.51 -10.02 -6.91
CA ALA A 98 -12.12 -11.41 -6.74
C ALA A 98 -11.33 -11.64 -5.44
N ARG A 99 -11.62 -12.74 -4.73
CA ARG A 99 -10.88 -13.17 -3.53
C ARG A 99 -10.03 -14.39 -3.83
N GLY A 100 -8.75 -14.32 -3.48
CA GLY A 100 -7.81 -15.44 -3.55
C GLY A 100 -7.17 -15.59 -4.92
N ASN A 101 -5.83 -15.54 -4.96
CA ASN A 101 -4.98 -15.66 -6.16
C ASN A 101 -5.23 -14.63 -7.28
N SER A 102 -6.01 -13.58 -7.07
CA SER A 102 -6.24 -12.48 -8.03
C SER A 102 -5.55 -11.19 -7.62
N ALA A 103 -5.17 -10.38 -8.61
CA ALA A 103 -4.64 -9.03 -8.40
C ALA A 103 -5.73 -8.13 -7.78
N ASP A 104 -5.31 -7.10 -7.04
CA ASP A 104 -6.24 -6.21 -6.36
C ASP A 104 -6.79 -5.09 -7.26
N VAL A 105 -6.03 -4.70 -8.30
CA VAL A 105 -6.32 -3.58 -9.20
C VAL A 105 -6.02 -3.96 -10.64
N SER A 106 -6.86 -3.53 -11.58
CA SER A 106 -6.55 -3.51 -13.01
C SER A 106 -6.44 -2.08 -13.50
N ALA A 107 -5.59 -1.86 -14.51
CA ALA A 107 -5.54 -0.61 -15.24
C ALA A 107 -5.23 -0.84 -16.72
N LYS A 108 -5.66 0.06 -17.59
CA LYS A 108 -5.36 0.01 -19.03
C LYS A 108 -5.10 1.39 -19.60
N SER A 109 -4.22 1.44 -20.59
CA SER A 109 -4.02 2.66 -21.37
C SER A 109 -5.26 2.96 -22.19
N LYS A 110 -5.60 4.25 -22.29
CA LYS A 110 -6.63 4.74 -23.23
C LYS A 110 -6.12 4.82 -24.66
N TYR A 111 -4.80 4.84 -24.85
CA TYR A 111 -4.18 5.28 -26.10
C TYR A 111 -3.15 4.28 -26.67
N HIS A 112 -2.42 3.56 -25.82
CA HIS A 112 -1.20 2.84 -26.22
C HIS A 112 -1.31 1.31 -26.20
N GLY A 113 -2.51 0.76 -26.03
CA GLY A 113 -2.75 -0.68 -26.22
C GLY A 113 -2.18 -1.62 -25.15
N TYR A 114 -1.66 -1.10 -24.03
CA TYR A 114 -1.17 -1.92 -22.92
C TYR A 114 -2.14 -1.95 -21.73
N SER A 115 -1.99 -2.98 -20.89
CA SER A 115 -2.72 -3.10 -19.63
C SER A 115 -1.81 -3.47 -18.46
N LEU A 116 -2.37 -3.38 -17.24
CA LEU A 116 -1.70 -3.56 -15.98
C LEU A 116 -2.60 -4.34 -15.02
N VAL A 117 -1.98 -5.23 -14.26
CA VAL A 117 -2.53 -5.74 -13.00
C VAL A 117 -1.62 -5.30 -11.88
N ALA A 118 -2.20 -4.91 -10.75
CA ALA A 118 -1.41 -4.37 -9.66
C ALA A 118 -1.90 -4.80 -8.28
N ASP A 119 -0.92 -4.94 -7.39
CA ASP A 119 -1.12 -5.16 -5.96
C ASP A 119 -0.58 -3.97 -5.19
N SER A 120 -1.32 -3.55 -4.16
CA SER A 120 -0.83 -2.60 -3.19
C SER A 120 -0.29 -3.33 -1.95
N LYS A 121 0.69 -2.73 -1.27
CA LYS A 121 1.17 -3.16 0.04
C LYS A 121 1.26 -1.97 0.97
N ALA A 122 0.79 -2.18 2.19
CA ALA A 122 1.00 -1.26 3.30
C ALA A 122 1.65 -2.03 4.47
N MET A 123 2.57 -1.38 5.17
CA MET A 123 3.26 -1.98 6.31
C MET A 123 3.39 -0.97 7.44
N ARG A 124 3.15 -1.42 8.67
CA ARG A 124 3.37 -0.61 9.88
C ARG A 124 4.81 -0.10 9.92
N LEU A 125 5.01 1.13 10.40
CA LEU A 125 6.36 1.69 10.59
C LEU A 125 7.19 0.91 11.63
N SER A 126 6.53 0.18 12.53
CA SER A 126 7.13 -0.71 13.52
C SER A 126 7.45 -2.11 12.97
N ARG A 127 7.15 -2.39 11.69
CA ARG A 127 7.40 -3.69 11.08
C ARG A 127 8.90 -3.95 10.99
N THR A 128 9.36 -5.00 11.66
CA THR A 128 10.79 -5.37 11.73
C THR A 128 11.20 -6.28 10.58
N ALA A 129 10.58 -7.45 10.47
CA ALA A 129 10.89 -8.44 9.44
C ALA A 129 10.06 -8.24 8.17
N LYS A 130 10.74 -8.03 7.04
CA LYS A 130 10.17 -7.91 5.69
C LYS A 130 10.35 -9.26 4.97
N ASN A 131 9.48 -10.22 5.27
CA ASN A 131 9.63 -11.56 4.68
C ASN A 131 9.19 -11.53 3.21
N GLN A 132 9.88 -12.29 2.36
CA GLN A 132 9.55 -12.37 0.93
C GLN A 132 8.10 -12.77 0.67
N LYS A 133 7.53 -13.67 1.49
CA LYS A 133 6.15 -14.16 1.36
C LYS A 133 5.11 -13.05 1.53
N ASP A 134 5.46 -11.97 2.22
CA ASP A 134 4.54 -10.87 2.48
C ASP A 134 4.39 -9.95 1.25
N PHE A 135 5.34 -10.00 0.30
CA PHE A 135 5.26 -9.26 -0.96
C PHE A 135 4.45 -10.00 -2.04
N LYS A 136 4.36 -11.34 -1.95
CA LYS A 136 3.61 -12.22 -2.89
C LYS A 136 3.96 -12.01 -4.38
N VAL A 137 5.19 -11.61 -4.68
CA VAL A 137 5.67 -11.28 -6.04
C VAL A 137 5.39 -12.39 -7.05
N GLY A 138 5.60 -13.65 -6.63
CA GLY A 138 5.36 -14.84 -7.45
C GLY A 138 3.97 -14.89 -8.06
N ALA A 139 2.95 -14.79 -7.19
CA ALA A 139 1.55 -14.94 -7.57
C ALA A 139 1.03 -13.83 -8.49
N LEU A 140 1.63 -12.64 -8.46
CA LEU A 140 1.20 -11.51 -9.28
C LEU A 140 1.66 -11.65 -10.74
N GLY A 141 2.92 -12.05 -10.97
CA GLY A 141 3.46 -12.19 -12.32
C GLY A 141 3.10 -13.51 -13.00
N ASP A 142 3.04 -14.62 -12.26
CA ASP A 142 2.85 -15.96 -12.85
C ASP A 142 1.40 -16.25 -13.29
N ASN A 143 0.42 -15.62 -12.63
CA ASN A 143 -1.00 -15.95 -12.85
C ASN A 143 -1.75 -14.96 -13.77
N TRP A 144 -1.17 -13.79 -14.08
CA TRP A 144 -1.94 -12.67 -14.64
C TRP A 144 -1.33 -11.98 -15.85
N VAL A 145 -0.04 -12.23 -16.14
CA VAL A 145 0.57 -11.82 -17.42
C VAL A 145 0.19 -12.87 -18.47
N GLY A 146 -1.10 -12.90 -18.83
CA GLY A 146 -1.66 -13.82 -19.82
C GLY A 146 -1.44 -13.36 -21.27
N ASP A 147 -1.42 -12.04 -21.50
CA ASP A 147 -1.24 -11.42 -22.82
C ASP A 147 0.12 -10.71 -22.93
N SER A 148 0.65 -10.58 -24.15
CA SER A 148 1.97 -9.97 -24.44
C SER A 148 2.15 -8.55 -23.90
N ASP A 149 1.05 -7.82 -23.73
CA ASP A 149 1.02 -6.38 -23.44
C ASP A 149 0.40 -6.06 -22.07
N THR A 150 0.33 -7.05 -21.18
CA THR A 150 -0.12 -6.88 -19.78
C THR A 150 1.08 -6.91 -18.84
N PHE A 151 1.25 -5.88 -18.01
CA PHE A 151 2.33 -5.82 -17.01
C PHE A 151 1.81 -6.05 -15.60
N ALA A 152 2.62 -6.67 -14.76
CA ALA A 152 2.37 -6.81 -13.33
C ALA A 152 3.07 -5.69 -12.56
N LEU A 153 2.40 -5.04 -11.61
CA LEU A 153 2.98 -3.97 -10.78
C LEU A 153 2.73 -4.20 -9.29
N LEU A 154 3.79 -4.16 -8.50
CA LEU A 154 3.71 -4.18 -7.04
C LEU A 154 4.01 -2.79 -6.49
N CYS A 155 3.04 -2.15 -5.84
CA CYS A 155 3.20 -0.85 -5.20
C CYS A 155 3.36 -1.00 -3.68
N CYS A 156 4.54 -0.66 -3.15
CA CYS A 156 4.85 -0.76 -1.72
C CYS A 156 5.66 0.48 -1.30
N PRO A 157 5.65 0.94 -0.03
CA PRO A 157 6.47 2.08 0.36
C PRO A 157 7.96 1.83 0.06
N LEU A 158 8.64 2.82 -0.52
CA LEU A 158 10.01 2.66 -1.01
C LEU A 158 10.96 2.23 0.12
N TYR A 159 10.80 2.83 1.31
CA TYR A 159 11.59 2.50 2.51
C TYR A 159 11.28 1.10 3.07
N GLN A 160 10.22 0.43 2.61
CA GLN A 160 9.87 -0.93 3.00
C GLN A 160 10.53 -2.00 2.13
N TYR A 161 11.07 -1.67 0.97
CA TYR A 161 11.86 -2.62 0.20
C TYR A 161 13.21 -2.96 0.88
N PRO A 162 13.76 -4.17 0.68
CA PRO A 162 15.08 -4.55 1.20
C PRO A 162 16.21 -3.72 0.58
N ALA A 163 17.05 -3.08 1.39
CA ALA A 163 17.99 -2.07 0.89
C ALA A 163 19.09 -2.60 -0.04
N LYS A 164 19.53 -3.86 0.10
CA LYS A 164 20.70 -4.39 -0.62
C LYS A 164 20.40 -5.61 -1.49
N LYS A 165 19.90 -6.68 -0.88
CA LYS A 165 19.69 -7.97 -1.54
C LYS A 165 18.46 -8.65 -0.96
N SER A 166 17.66 -9.31 -1.81
CA SER A 166 16.53 -10.15 -1.41
C SER A 166 16.04 -11.01 -2.58
N GLN A 167 15.45 -12.16 -2.26
CA GLN A 167 14.82 -13.04 -3.27
C GLN A 167 13.68 -12.33 -4.02
N ILE A 168 13.04 -11.32 -3.42
CA ILE A 168 11.94 -10.61 -4.08
C ILE A 168 12.40 -9.89 -5.36
N TYR A 169 13.66 -9.45 -5.42
CA TYR A 169 14.20 -8.80 -6.63
C TYR A 169 14.39 -9.80 -7.75
N GLU A 170 14.91 -10.99 -7.42
CA GLU A 170 15.05 -12.07 -8.39
C GLU A 170 13.69 -12.55 -8.89
N GLN A 171 12.72 -12.72 -7.97
CA GLN A 171 11.34 -13.06 -8.32
C GLN A 171 10.70 -12.01 -9.22
N ALA A 172 10.90 -10.72 -8.95
CA ALA A 172 10.38 -9.64 -9.78
C ALA A 172 10.92 -9.71 -11.20
N LEU A 173 12.23 -9.95 -11.36
CA LEU A 173 12.83 -10.09 -12.68
C LEU A 173 12.39 -11.37 -13.39
N ASN A 174 12.26 -12.50 -12.67
CA ASN A 174 11.83 -13.76 -13.26
C ASN A 174 10.39 -13.68 -13.77
N ASN A 175 9.51 -13.04 -12.99
CA ASN A 175 8.08 -12.98 -13.27
C ASN A 175 7.68 -11.66 -13.94
N LYS A 176 8.67 -10.83 -14.31
CA LYS A 176 8.50 -9.54 -14.99
C LYS A 176 7.58 -8.57 -14.25
N THR A 177 7.57 -8.64 -12.91
CA THR A 177 6.78 -7.76 -12.04
C THR A 177 7.53 -6.46 -11.82
N CYS A 178 6.93 -5.34 -12.23
CA CYS A 178 7.41 -4.00 -11.96
C CYS A 178 7.30 -3.67 -10.47
N PHE A 179 8.42 -3.38 -9.83
CA PHE A 179 8.44 -2.82 -8.50
C PHE A 179 8.28 -1.31 -8.54
N PHE A 180 7.29 -0.82 -7.81
CA PHE A 180 6.94 0.59 -7.74
C PHE A 180 6.62 1.01 -6.31
N SER A 181 6.39 2.31 -6.10
CA SER A 181 6.12 2.80 -4.76
C SER A 181 5.15 3.97 -4.71
N TRP A 182 4.60 4.21 -3.52
CA TRP A 182 3.76 5.36 -3.22
C TRP A 182 4.52 6.69 -3.44
N GLU A 183 5.82 6.72 -3.16
CA GLU A 183 6.70 7.85 -3.41
C GLU A 183 6.86 8.13 -4.92
N HIS A 184 6.95 7.09 -5.75
CA HIS A 184 6.99 7.26 -7.20
C HIS A 184 5.66 7.77 -7.75
N PHE A 185 4.52 7.22 -7.31
CA PHE A 185 3.20 7.74 -7.69
C PHE A 185 3.02 9.20 -7.26
N LYS A 186 3.40 9.52 -6.02
CA LYS A 186 3.38 10.90 -5.52
C LYS A 186 4.20 11.83 -6.40
N PHE A 187 5.41 11.41 -6.78
CA PHE A 187 6.24 12.18 -7.68
C PHE A 187 5.54 12.44 -9.03
N LEU A 188 4.94 11.43 -9.65
CA LEU A 188 4.23 11.59 -10.93
C LEU A 188 3.03 12.55 -10.78
N ILE A 189 2.23 12.36 -9.74
CA ILE A 189 1.01 13.13 -9.49
C ILE A 189 1.34 14.60 -9.17
N ASP A 190 2.29 14.86 -8.28
CA ASP A 190 2.74 16.22 -7.93
C ASP A 190 3.34 16.97 -9.13
N ARG A 191 3.92 16.23 -10.08
CA ARG A 191 4.52 16.77 -11.30
C ARG A 191 3.54 16.87 -12.47
N ASN A 192 2.28 16.52 -12.28
CA ASN A 192 1.27 16.45 -13.35
C ASN A 192 1.72 15.60 -14.54
N ILE A 193 2.42 14.49 -14.29
CA ILE A 193 2.76 13.53 -15.33
C ILE A 193 1.53 12.66 -15.62
N VAL A 194 0.98 12.80 -16.81
CA VAL A 194 -0.25 12.14 -17.25
C VAL A 194 -0.01 11.55 -18.64
N GLU A 195 -0.45 10.31 -18.84
CA GLU A 195 -0.46 9.66 -20.15
C GLU A 195 -1.42 10.39 -21.11
N THR A 196 -0.95 10.61 -22.35
CA THR A 196 -1.74 11.18 -23.45
C THR A 196 -1.54 10.34 -24.70
N ASP A 197 -2.29 10.62 -25.76
CA ASP A 197 -2.15 9.97 -27.07
C ASP A 197 -0.73 10.06 -27.67
N THR A 198 0.03 11.10 -27.33
CA THR A 198 1.40 11.33 -27.81
C THR A 198 2.47 11.00 -26.77
N TYR A 199 2.08 10.70 -25.53
CA TYR A 199 3.01 10.45 -24.42
C TYR A 199 2.59 9.21 -23.62
N SER A 200 3.18 8.06 -23.94
CA SER A 200 2.98 6.78 -23.23
C SER A 200 3.68 6.70 -21.88
N LEU A 201 3.09 6.07 -20.86
CA LEU A 201 3.77 5.73 -19.61
C LEU A 201 4.26 4.27 -19.58
N GLU A 202 3.98 3.49 -20.61
CA GLU A 202 4.41 2.09 -20.76
C GLU A 202 5.88 1.83 -20.38
N PRO A 203 6.86 2.69 -20.77
CA PRO A 203 8.27 2.43 -20.43
C PRO A 203 8.59 2.43 -18.93
N ILE A 204 7.71 3.02 -18.11
CA ILE A 204 7.80 2.95 -16.64
C ILE A 204 7.40 1.55 -16.18
N TRP A 205 6.25 1.06 -16.63
CA TRP A 205 5.66 -0.20 -16.18
C TRP A 205 6.38 -1.43 -16.73
N SER A 206 6.88 -1.36 -17.97
CA SER A 206 7.60 -2.46 -18.61
C SER A 206 9.06 -2.57 -18.17
N TYR A 207 9.55 -1.69 -17.29
CA TYR A 207 10.98 -1.57 -17.00
C TYR A 207 11.60 -2.88 -16.52
N ASP A 208 10.99 -3.52 -15.52
CA ASP A 208 11.54 -4.73 -14.92
C ASP A 208 11.49 -5.91 -15.91
N ALA A 209 10.53 -5.91 -16.85
CA ALA A 209 10.47 -6.86 -17.95
C ALA A 209 11.60 -6.67 -18.98
N ARG A 210 12.12 -5.44 -19.14
CA ARG A 210 13.33 -5.18 -19.94
C ARG A 210 14.59 -5.51 -19.15
N LEU A 211 14.64 -5.10 -17.88
CA LEU A 211 15.75 -5.37 -16.98
C LEU A 211 15.99 -6.87 -16.78
N SER A 212 14.93 -7.67 -16.76
CA SER A 212 15.03 -9.13 -16.63
C SER A 212 15.81 -9.79 -17.77
N ARG A 213 15.80 -9.20 -18.97
CA ARG A 213 16.52 -9.68 -20.15
C ARG A 213 17.99 -9.28 -20.15
N THR A 214 18.34 -8.18 -19.48
CA THR A 214 19.71 -7.63 -19.46
C THR A 214 20.46 -7.96 -18.16
N CYS A 215 19.76 -8.22 -17.06
CA CYS A 215 20.36 -8.57 -15.78
C CYS A 215 20.64 -10.08 -15.69
N LEU A 216 21.78 -10.50 -16.25
CA LEU A 216 22.18 -11.92 -16.25
C LEU A 216 22.73 -12.39 -14.90
N ASN A 217 23.42 -11.51 -14.18
CA ASN A 217 24.04 -11.81 -12.88
C ASN A 217 23.40 -10.95 -11.77
N ASN A 218 23.57 -11.37 -10.52
CA ASN A 218 23.15 -10.58 -9.33
C ASN A 218 21.66 -10.19 -9.30
N ARG A 219 20.77 -11.03 -9.83
CA ARG A 219 19.32 -10.77 -9.94
C ARG A 219 18.62 -10.51 -8.61
N ALA A 220 19.18 -11.00 -7.50
CA ALA A 220 18.67 -10.74 -6.15
C ALA A 220 19.09 -9.38 -5.56
N MET A 221 19.89 -8.57 -6.26
CA MET A 221 20.32 -7.25 -5.78
C MET A 221 19.21 -6.21 -5.98
N ASN A 222 19.15 -5.24 -5.08
CA ASN A 222 18.26 -4.08 -5.21
C ASN A 222 18.55 -3.34 -6.52
N PHE A 223 17.50 -3.04 -7.29
CA PHE A 223 17.57 -2.34 -8.57
C PHE A 223 16.75 -1.04 -8.60
N PHE A 224 16.32 -0.50 -7.45
CA PHE A 224 15.46 0.68 -7.39
C PHE A 224 16.11 1.96 -7.92
N GLU A 225 17.43 2.08 -7.85
CA GLU A 225 18.15 3.17 -8.52
C GLU A 225 17.90 3.13 -10.03
N LYS A 226 17.89 1.94 -10.63
CA LYS A 226 17.61 1.75 -12.06
C LYS A 226 16.15 2.06 -12.41
N VAL A 227 15.21 1.68 -11.54
CA VAL A 227 13.78 2.03 -11.69
C VAL A 227 13.59 3.54 -11.62
N SER A 228 14.22 4.19 -10.63
CA SER A 228 14.19 5.64 -10.43
C SER A 228 14.78 6.39 -11.62
N ASP A 229 15.91 5.90 -12.15
CA ASP A 229 16.56 6.43 -13.34
C ASP A 229 15.68 6.31 -14.58
N ASN A 230 15.03 5.16 -14.77
CA ASN A 230 14.10 4.97 -15.87
C ASN A 230 12.90 5.92 -15.79
N LEU A 231 12.36 6.12 -14.58
CA LEU A 231 11.28 7.09 -14.32
C LEU A 231 11.76 8.53 -14.60
N CYS A 232 12.96 8.91 -14.15
CA CYS A 232 13.54 10.22 -14.45
C CYS A 232 13.69 10.44 -15.96
N ASN A 233 14.24 9.45 -16.66
CA ASN A 233 14.41 9.50 -18.11
C ASN A 233 13.06 9.64 -18.82
N ARG A 234 12.06 8.84 -18.43
CA ARG A 234 10.74 8.88 -19.08
C ARG A 234 10.02 10.21 -18.86
N THR A 235 10.22 10.82 -17.69
CA THR A 235 9.59 12.10 -17.31
C THR A 235 10.45 13.32 -17.63
N SER A 236 11.58 13.14 -18.33
CA SER A 236 12.57 14.19 -18.61
C SER A 236 12.95 14.99 -17.35
N THR A 237 13.04 14.29 -16.22
CA THR A 237 13.32 14.87 -14.91
C THR A 237 14.82 14.79 -14.61
N ASN A 238 15.38 15.88 -14.10
CA ASN A 238 16.72 15.89 -13.53
C ASN A 238 16.80 14.98 -12.29
N LYS A 239 17.80 14.08 -12.25
CA LYS A 239 17.95 13.09 -11.17
C LYS A 239 18.15 13.73 -9.79
N GLU A 240 18.93 14.80 -9.68
CA GLU A 240 19.16 15.50 -8.41
C GLU A 240 17.85 16.07 -7.86
N PHE A 241 17.01 16.64 -8.74
CA PHE A 241 15.69 17.11 -8.36
C PHE A 241 14.79 15.96 -7.88
N PHE A 242 14.77 14.82 -8.57
CA PHE A 242 14.00 13.64 -8.16
C PHE A 242 14.43 13.16 -6.78
N TYR A 243 15.72 12.92 -6.57
CA TYR A 243 16.23 12.45 -5.27
C TYR A 243 16.05 13.50 -4.16
N ALA A 244 16.05 14.79 -4.49
CA ALA A 244 15.67 15.84 -3.55
C ALA A 244 14.19 15.72 -3.13
N GLN A 245 13.26 15.37 -4.03
CA GLN A 245 11.87 15.09 -3.65
C GLN A 245 11.75 13.84 -2.78
N ILE A 246 12.43 12.74 -3.16
CA ILE A 246 12.45 11.52 -2.34
C ILE A 246 12.99 11.80 -0.93
N SER A 247 14.03 12.64 -0.81
CA SER A 247 14.56 13.07 0.49
C SER A 247 13.52 13.86 1.31
N LYS A 248 12.73 14.74 0.68
CA LYS A 248 11.61 15.43 1.34
C LYS A 248 10.54 14.44 1.81
N TYR A 249 10.20 13.44 0.99
CA TYR A 249 9.23 12.40 1.35
C TYR A 249 9.74 11.56 2.54
N ASN A 250 11.01 11.19 2.55
CA ASN A 250 11.62 10.50 3.69
C ASN A 250 11.57 11.32 4.98
N LYS A 251 11.79 12.65 4.90
CA LYS A 251 11.62 13.55 6.06
C LYS A 251 10.16 13.61 6.53
N TYR A 252 9.19 13.55 5.62
CA TYR A 252 7.77 13.43 5.99
C TYR A 252 7.50 12.14 6.75
N VAL A 253 7.91 10.99 6.21
CA VAL A 253 7.73 9.68 6.84
C VAL A 253 8.42 9.62 8.21
N ALA A 254 9.62 10.21 8.35
CA ALA A 254 10.30 10.29 9.64
C ALA A 254 9.51 11.11 10.68
N ARG A 255 8.90 12.24 10.28
CA ARG A 255 8.01 13.00 11.17
C ARG A 255 6.78 12.19 11.56
N ARG A 256 6.19 11.48 10.60
CA ARG A 256 5.07 10.58 10.87
C ARG A 256 5.43 9.47 11.86
N ALA A 257 6.60 8.85 11.70
CA ALA A 257 7.10 7.84 12.62
C ALA A 257 7.25 8.37 14.05
N LYS A 258 7.70 9.63 14.21
CA LYS A 258 7.78 10.29 15.52
C LYS A 258 6.39 10.45 16.15
N ARG A 259 5.40 10.93 15.39
CA ARG A 259 4.00 11.05 15.86
C ARG A 259 3.42 9.69 16.29
N GLU A 260 3.64 8.65 15.49
CA GLU A 260 3.18 7.29 15.83
C GLU A 260 3.86 6.75 17.09
N LYS A 261 5.16 7.03 17.27
CA LYS A 261 5.91 6.67 18.49
C LYS A 261 5.36 7.41 19.71
N GLU A 262 5.14 8.71 19.61
CA GLU A 262 4.56 9.53 20.69
C GLU A 262 3.15 9.05 21.06
N ASN A 263 2.32 8.72 20.06
CA ASN A 263 0.99 8.16 20.29
C ASN A 263 1.05 6.82 21.06
N ILE A 264 1.99 5.94 20.72
CA ILE A 264 2.19 4.70 21.47
C ILE A 264 2.57 4.98 22.93
N LEU A 265 3.53 5.88 23.15
CA LEU A 265 4.02 6.22 24.51
C LEU A 265 2.90 6.85 25.35
N ASN A 266 2.27 7.90 24.83
CA ASN A 266 1.34 8.73 25.60
C ASN A 266 -0.04 8.10 25.78
N ASN A 267 -0.50 7.28 24.82
CA ASN A 267 -1.83 6.70 24.87
C ASN A 267 -1.80 5.22 25.21
N LYS A 268 -1.00 4.40 24.51
CA LYS A 268 -1.01 2.95 24.75
C LYS A 268 -0.29 2.59 26.04
N ILE A 269 0.97 3.00 26.20
CA ILE A 269 1.76 2.65 27.40
C ILE A 269 1.13 3.28 28.64
N SER A 270 0.79 4.58 28.59
CA SER A 270 0.10 5.21 29.73
C SER A 270 -1.26 4.60 30.06
N SER A 271 -2.00 4.03 29.09
CA SER A 271 -3.23 3.29 29.40
C SER A 271 -2.97 1.97 30.11
N ILE A 272 -1.88 1.28 29.75
CA ILE A 272 -1.46 0.02 30.38
C ILE A 272 -0.98 0.27 31.81
N GLU A 273 -0.21 1.33 32.03
CA GLU A 273 0.31 1.71 33.35
C GLU A 273 -0.80 2.08 34.35
N LYS A 274 -1.97 2.49 33.85
CA LYS A 274 -3.14 2.83 34.67
C LYS A 274 -4.01 1.63 35.03
N LEU A 275 -3.73 0.44 34.49
CA LEU A 275 -4.50 -0.76 34.81
C LEU A 275 -4.29 -1.16 36.26
N SER A 276 -5.36 -1.62 36.91
CA SER A 276 -5.22 -2.33 38.17
C SER A 276 -4.49 -3.66 37.95
N ARG A 277 -3.94 -4.23 39.03
CA ARG A 277 -3.34 -5.58 38.98
C ARG A 277 -4.32 -6.60 38.42
N GLU A 278 -5.59 -6.54 38.83
CA GLU A 278 -6.63 -7.46 38.39
C GLU A 278 -6.94 -7.29 36.89
N ASP A 279 -7.10 -6.05 36.42
CA ASP A 279 -7.37 -5.78 35.01
C ASP A 279 -6.21 -6.23 34.10
N ALA A 280 -4.97 -5.98 34.53
CA ALA A 280 -3.78 -6.41 33.81
C ALA A 280 -3.73 -7.95 33.71
N ILE A 281 -3.94 -8.66 34.82
CA ILE A 281 -3.99 -10.13 34.83
C ILE A 281 -5.11 -10.65 33.94
N ASN A 282 -6.30 -10.05 34.00
CA ASN A 282 -7.46 -10.45 33.20
C ASN A 282 -7.22 -10.25 31.69
N LEU A 283 -6.55 -9.16 31.29
CA LEU A 283 -6.18 -8.93 29.89
C LEU A 283 -5.21 -10.00 29.38
N LEU A 284 -4.18 -10.34 30.18
CA LEU A 284 -3.21 -11.39 29.83
C LEU A 284 -3.89 -12.75 29.71
N ILE A 285 -4.76 -13.12 30.66
CA ILE A 285 -5.53 -14.37 30.61
C ILE A 285 -6.42 -14.42 29.37
N LYS A 286 -7.09 -13.32 29.04
CA LYS A 286 -7.96 -13.23 27.86
C LYS A 286 -7.19 -13.43 26.55
N GLU A 287 -5.94 -12.99 26.48
CA GLU A 287 -5.10 -13.21 25.31
C GLU A 287 -4.73 -14.69 25.13
N GLU A 288 -4.36 -15.39 26.21
CA GLU A 288 -4.05 -16.81 26.16
C GLU A 288 -5.29 -17.67 25.85
N LYS A 289 -6.46 -17.36 26.43
CA LYS A 289 -7.72 -18.07 26.13
C LYS A 289 -8.12 -18.01 24.65
N LYS A 290 -7.82 -16.92 23.94
CA LYS A 290 -8.11 -16.85 22.50
C LYS A 290 -7.33 -17.87 21.67
N LYS A 291 -6.16 -18.29 22.14
CA LYS A 291 -5.38 -19.34 21.48
C LYS A 291 -6.07 -20.69 21.64
N THR A 292 -6.65 -20.96 22.82
CA THR A 292 -7.38 -22.21 23.10
C THR A 292 -8.65 -22.32 22.27
N ASP A 293 -9.42 -21.24 22.08
CA ASP A 293 -10.64 -21.24 21.25
C ASP A 293 -10.41 -21.73 19.81
N THR A 294 -9.20 -21.55 19.28
CA THR A 294 -8.82 -22.04 17.95
C THR A 294 -8.51 -23.53 17.98
N MET A 295 -7.87 -24.00 19.04
CA MET A 295 -7.61 -25.43 19.27
C MET A 295 -8.92 -26.18 19.52
N ASP A 296 -9.83 -25.64 20.33
CA ASP A 296 -11.12 -26.26 20.63
C ASP A 296 -11.97 -26.45 19.37
N ARG A 297 -11.97 -25.45 18.46
CA ARG A 297 -12.62 -25.57 17.15
C ARG A 297 -11.97 -26.63 16.26
N LEU A 298 -10.65 -26.76 16.32
CA LEU A 298 -9.92 -27.78 15.58
C LEU A 298 -10.24 -29.18 16.13
N ILE A 299 -10.15 -29.37 17.44
CA ILE A 299 -10.47 -30.62 18.16
C ILE A 299 -11.89 -31.04 17.80
N LYS A 300 -12.88 -30.16 18.00
CA LYS A 300 -14.27 -30.43 17.66
C LYS A 300 -14.45 -30.87 16.21
N ARG A 301 -13.76 -30.24 15.25
CA ARG A 301 -13.84 -30.62 13.81
C ARG A 301 -13.21 -31.98 13.52
N LEU A 302 -12.16 -32.35 14.24
CA LEU A 302 -11.46 -33.62 14.05
C LEU A 302 -12.22 -34.77 14.71
N GLU A 303 -12.81 -34.54 15.87
CA GLU A 303 -13.60 -35.52 16.62
C GLU A 303 -15.03 -35.67 16.08
N SER A 304 -15.59 -34.64 15.43
CA SER A 304 -16.92 -34.72 14.78
C SER A 304 -16.90 -35.42 13.41
N LYS A 305 -15.84 -36.16 13.07
CA LYS A 305 -15.70 -36.92 11.83
C LYS A 305 -15.77 -38.44 12.03
N GLU A 306 -16.13 -38.89 13.23
CA GLU A 306 -16.73 -40.20 13.47
C GLU A 306 -18.26 -40.11 13.39
#